data_AF-A0A0F3N275-F1
#
_entry.id   AF-A0A0F3N275-F1
#
_cell.length_a   1.000
_cell.length_b   1.000
_cell.length_c   1.000
_cell.angle_alpha   90.00
_cell.angle_beta   90.00
_cell.angle_gamma   90.00
#
_symmetry.space_group_name_H-M   'P 1'
#
loop_
_entity.id
_entity.type
_entity.pdbx_description
1 polymer ?
#
loop_
_entity_poly.entity_id
_entity_poly.type
_entity_poly.pdbx_seq_one_letter_code
_entity_poly.pdbx_strand_id
1 'polypeptide(L)'
;MHEFVWVLKVNKFTRQEIYEAVINLIDNSGFIIGHRDIIISAAEKYIKGKADFADYMIVAEGEVNSANQFITFDKDIVREIKNASYP
;
A
#
# COMPACT_ATOMS: atom_id res chain seq x y z
N MET A 1 6.13 0.30 -7.93
CA MET A 1 5.89 1.22 -6.79
C MET A 1 6.29 0.56 -5.47
N HIS A 2 5.87 -0.68 -5.25
CA HIS A 2 6.29 -1.48 -4.08
C HIS A 2 7.82 -1.50 -3.85
N GLU A 3 8.61 -1.71 -4.90
CA GLU A 3 10.07 -1.78 -4.83
C GLU A 3 10.69 -0.45 -4.36
N PHE A 4 10.11 0.67 -4.79
CA PHE A 4 10.55 2.00 -4.35
C PHE A 4 10.36 2.16 -2.84
N VAL A 5 9.17 1.79 -2.32
CA VAL A 5 8.89 1.80 -0.89
C VAL A 5 9.80 0.85 -0.12
N TRP A 6 10.04 -0.35 -0.65
CA TRP A 6 10.94 -1.33 -0.03
C TRP A 6 12.36 -0.80 0.10
N VAL A 7 12.90 -0.15 -0.95
CA VAL A 7 14.23 0.48 -0.89
C VAL A 7 14.29 1.54 0.20
N LEU A 8 13.29 2.42 0.31
CA LEU A 8 13.25 3.44 1.36
C LEU A 8 13.17 2.82 2.76
N LYS A 9 12.36 1.78 2.93
CA LYS A 9 12.22 1.03 4.19
C LYS A 9 13.55 0.40 4.62
N VAL A 10 14.28 -0.26 3.72
CA VAL A 10 15.60 -0.85 3.99
C VAL A 10 16.64 0.23 4.35
N ASN A 11 16.50 1.43 3.78
CA ASN A 11 17.32 2.60 4.13
C ASN A 11 16.83 3.35 5.37
N LYS A 12 15.90 2.76 6.15
CA LYS A 12 15.43 3.25 7.46
C LYS A 12 14.69 4.58 7.42
N PHE A 13 14.13 4.97 6.27
CA PHE A 13 13.18 6.08 6.23
C PHE A 13 11.93 5.73 7.05
N THR A 14 11.39 6.74 7.72
CA THR A 14 10.13 6.64 8.47
C THR A 14 8.95 6.45 7.51
N ARG A 15 7.82 5.93 8.01
CA ARG A 15 6.62 5.75 7.19
C ARG A 15 6.07 7.09 6.67
N GLN A 16 6.25 8.17 7.44
CA GLN A 16 5.89 9.53 7.01
C GLN A 16 6.75 9.98 5.84
N GLU A 17 8.07 9.84 5.92
CA GLU A 17 8.98 10.18 4.82
C GLU A 17 8.72 9.33 3.57
N ILE A 18 8.42 8.04 3.76
CA ILE A 18 8.04 7.13 2.67
C ILE A 18 6.73 7.58 2.02
N TYR A 19 5.71 7.90 2.83
CA TYR A 19 4.43 8.41 2.34
C TYR A 19 4.63 9.67 1.49
N GLU A 20 5.35 10.66 2.03
CA GLU A 20 5.63 11.92 1.33
C GLU A 20 6.42 11.68 0.03
N ALA A 21 7.42 10.79 0.04
CA ALA A 21 8.18 10.44 -1.15
C ALA A 21 7.29 9.79 -2.24
N VAL A 22 6.37 8.90 -1.84
CA VAL A 22 5.41 8.27 -2.77
C VAL A 22 4.46 9.32 -3.35
N ILE A 23 3.86 10.18 -2.51
CA ILE A 23 2.93 11.23 -2.96
C ILE A 23 3.63 12.22 -3.90
N ASN A 24 4.83 12.67 -3.55
CA ASN A 24 5.60 13.59 -4.41
C ASN A 24 5.96 12.96 -5.75
N LEU A 25 6.26 11.65 -5.79
CA LEU A 25 6.56 10.93 -7.03
C LEU A 25 5.33 10.81 -7.95
N ILE A 26 4.15 10.51 -7.38
CA ILE A 26 2.91 10.37 -8.16
C ILE A 26 2.28 11.69 -8.60
N ASP A 27 2.61 12.79 -7.94
CA ASP A 27 2.14 14.14 -8.28
C ASP A 27 3.08 14.85 -9.27
N ASN A 28 4.25 14.27 -9.52
CA ASN A 28 5.22 14.83 -10.45
C ASN A 28 4.78 14.65 -11.91
N SER A 29 4.68 15.76 -12.65
CA SER A 29 4.26 15.77 -14.07
C SER A 29 5.30 15.18 -15.04
N GLY A 30 6.51 14.87 -14.58
CA GLY A 30 7.58 14.26 -15.36
C GLY A 30 7.44 12.75 -15.55
N PHE A 31 6.50 12.09 -14.86
CA PHE A 31 6.29 10.64 -14.94
C PHE A 31 4.82 10.30 -15.20
N ILE A 32 4.58 9.27 -16.00
CA ILE A 32 3.27 8.65 -16.13
C ILE A 32 3.26 7.41 -15.24
N ILE A 33 2.38 7.39 -14.25
CA ILE A 33 2.24 6.28 -13.31
C ILE A 33 0.87 5.63 -13.50
N GLY A 34 0.88 4.35 -13.87
CA GLY A 34 -0.34 3.54 -13.96
C GLY A 34 -0.92 3.23 -12.59
N HIS A 35 -2.24 3.01 -12.52
CA HIS A 35 -2.95 2.65 -11.30
C HIS A 35 -2.72 3.63 -10.13
N ARG A 36 -2.69 4.94 -10.43
CA ARG A 36 -2.42 5.99 -9.46
C ARG A 36 -3.39 5.98 -8.29
N ASP A 37 -4.66 5.68 -8.54
CA ASP A 37 -5.72 5.49 -7.56
C ASP A 37 -5.40 4.36 -6.56
N ILE A 38 -4.93 3.21 -7.04
CA ILE A 38 -4.50 2.08 -6.19
C ILE A 38 -3.32 2.52 -5.31
N ILE A 39 -2.34 3.21 -5.88
CA ILE A 39 -1.14 3.67 -5.15
C ILE A 39 -1.50 4.68 -4.07
N ILE A 40 -2.37 5.65 -4.37
CA ILE A 40 -2.84 6.64 -3.38
C ILE A 40 -3.56 5.93 -2.23
N SER A 41 -4.51 5.05 -2.56
CA SER A 41 -5.26 4.28 -1.57
C SER A 41 -4.33 3.45 -0.67
N ALA A 42 -3.32 2.81 -1.27
CA ALA A 42 -2.31 2.05 -0.53
C ALA A 42 -1.45 2.96 0.38
N ALA A 43 -1.02 4.13 -0.10
CA ALA A 43 -0.22 5.09 0.66
C ALA A 43 -1.00 5.64 1.87
N GLU A 44 -2.27 5.97 1.71
CA GLU A 44 -3.13 6.44 2.80
C GLU A 44 -3.38 5.38 3.88
N LYS A 45 -3.48 4.11 3.49
CA LYS A 45 -3.58 2.99 4.44
C LYS A 45 -2.22 2.75 5.12
N TYR A 46 -1.13 2.79 4.35
CA TYR A 46 0.23 2.58 4.84
C TYR A 46 0.62 3.55 5.95
N ILE A 47 0.30 4.84 5.80
CA ILE A 47 0.65 5.83 6.84
C ILE A 47 -0.12 5.63 8.15
N LYS A 48 -1.31 5.01 8.11
CA LYS A 48 -2.21 4.83 9.27
C LYS A 48 -2.09 3.45 9.94
N GLY A 49 -1.81 2.41 9.17
CA GLY A 49 -1.90 1.03 9.63
C GLY A 49 -0.58 0.50 10.19
N LYS A 50 -0.28 -0.81 10.12
CA LYS A 50 1.01 -1.40 10.53
C LYS A 50 1.58 -2.42 9.55
N ALA A 51 0.74 -2.94 8.65
CA ALA A 51 1.14 -3.86 7.59
C ALA A 51 2.13 -3.23 6.58
N ASP A 52 2.69 -4.06 5.70
CA ASP A 52 3.63 -3.57 4.70
C ASP A 52 2.90 -2.83 3.56
N PHE A 53 3.64 -2.05 2.77
CA PHE A 53 3.04 -1.34 1.65
C PHE A 53 2.47 -2.29 0.59
N ALA A 54 3.11 -3.46 0.37
CA ALA A 54 2.62 -4.50 -0.54
C ALA A 54 1.21 -4.96 -0.17
N ASP A 55 0.98 -5.15 1.12
CA ASP A 55 -0.29 -5.61 1.63
C ASP A 55 -1.43 -4.65 1.29
N TYR A 56 -1.21 -3.35 1.51
CA TYR A 56 -2.19 -2.33 1.17
C TYR A 56 -2.37 -2.15 -0.33
N MET A 57 -1.34 -2.42 -1.15
CA MET A 57 -1.48 -2.42 -2.61
C MET A 57 -2.46 -3.52 -3.05
N ILE A 58 -2.33 -4.74 -2.50
CA ILE A 58 -3.25 -5.85 -2.84
C ILE A 58 -4.68 -5.52 -2.40
N VAL A 59 -4.82 -4.95 -1.21
CA VAL A 59 -6.14 -4.57 -0.67
C VAL A 59 -6.78 -3.45 -1.50
N ALA A 60 -6.01 -2.42 -1.85
CA ALA A 60 -6.46 -1.32 -2.69
C ALA A 60 -6.83 -1.80 -4.11
N GLU A 61 -6.06 -2.73 -4.68
CA GLU A 61 -6.37 -3.34 -5.96
C GLU A 61 -7.68 -4.15 -5.91
N GLY A 62 -7.89 -4.92 -4.84
CA GLY A 62 -9.14 -5.64 -4.60
C GLY A 62 -10.34 -4.70 -4.49
N GLU A 63 -10.21 -3.60 -3.74
CA GLU A 63 -11.25 -2.56 -3.62
C GLU A 63 -11.62 -1.96 -4.99
N VAL A 64 -10.64 -1.59 -5.81
CA VAL A 64 -10.86 -1.03 -7.15
C VAL A 64 -11.55 -2.04 -8.08
N ASN A 65 -11.22 -3.32 -7.96
CA ASN A 65 -11.79 -4.39 -8.78
C ASN A 65 -13.06 -5.03 -8.18
N SER A 66 -13.64 -4.44 -7.12
CA SER A 66 -14.82 -4.99 -6.42
C SER A 66 -14.64 -6.42 -5.89
N ALA A 67 -13.39 -6.82 -5.61
CA ALA A 67 -13.07 -8.05 -4.91
C ALA A 67 -13.22 -7.83 -3.39
N ASN A 68 -14.39 -8.20 -2.88
CA ASN A 68 -14.80 -7.84 -1.50
C ASN A 68 -14.14 -8.68 -0.40
N GLN A 69 -13.33 -9.69 -0.75
CA GLN A 69 -12.69 -10.59 0.20
C GLN A 69 -11.18 -10.63 -0.04
N PHE A 70 -10.40 -10.34 1.01
CA PHE A 70 -8.95 -10.45 0.99
C PHE A 70 -8.52 -11.72 1.71
N ILE A 71 -8.02 -12.71 0.97
CA ILE A 71 -7.58 -13.99 1.55
C ILE A 71 -6.06 -13.97 1.67
N THR A 72 -5.52 -14.24 2.86
CA THR A 72 -4.08 -14.19 3.12
C THR A 72 -3.66 -15.18 4.20
N PHE A 73 -2.45 -15.70 4.07
CA PHE A 73 -1.82 -16.55 5.09
C PHE A 73 -1.11 -15.76 6.19
N ASP A 74 -1.05 -14.43 6.07
CA ASP A 74 -0.58 -13.59 7.16
C ASP A 74 -1.71 -13.43 8.19
N LYS A 75 -1.48 -13.88 9.43
CA LYS A 75 -2.49 -13.83 10.48
C LYS A 75 -2.58 -12.47 11.15
N ASP A 76 -1.52 -11.68 11.10
CA ASP A 76 -1.46 -10.37 11.75
C ASP A 76 -2.21 -9.34 10.92
N ILE A 77 -2.09 -9.39 9.60
CA ILE A 77 -2.88 -8.52 8.71
C ILE A 77 -4.39 -8.79 8.79
N VAL A 78 -4.81 -10.03 9.05
CA VAL A 78 -6.23 -10.38 9.20
C VAL A 78 -6.88 -9.62 10.37
N ARG A 79 -6.10 -9.29 11.40
CA ARG A 79 -6.58 -8.48 12.53
C ARG A 79 -6.71 -7.00 12.20
N GLU A 80 -6.01 -6.54 11.17
CA GLU A 80 -5.96 -5.14 10.79
C GLU A 80 -6.99 -4.80 9.71
N ILE A 81 -7.22 -5.73 8.77
CA ILE A 81 -8.06 -5.51 7.60
C ILE A 81 -9.43 -6.16 7.80
N LYS A 82 -10.47 -5.33 7.81
CA LYS A 82 -11.85 -5.75 8.14
C LYS A 82 -12.38 -6.90 7.27
N ASN A 83 -12.03 -6.91 5.98
CA ASN A 83 -12.52 -7.89 5.01
C ASN A 83 -11.49 -9.00 4.72
N ALA A 84 -10.50 -9.16 5.61
CA ALA A 84 -9.48 -10.17 5.48
C ALA A 84 -9.89 -11.48 6.15
N SER A 85 -9.53 -12.61 5.55
CA SER A 85 -9.71 -13.93 6.13
C SER A 85 -8.50 -14.82 5.90
N TYR A 86 -8.18 -15.63 6.90
CA TYR A 86 -7.21 -16.72 6.78
C TYR A 86 -7.93 -17.97 6.22
N PRO A 87 -7.36 -18.68 5.23
CA PRO A 87 -7.94 -19.92 4.67
C PRO A 87 -8.26 -21.02 5.67
#